data_AF-A0A9D2MTZ5-F1
#
_entry.id   AF-A0A9D2MTZ5-F1
#
_cell.length_a   1.000
_cell.length_b   1.000
_cell.length_c   1.000
_cell.angle_alpha   90.00
_cell.angle_beta   90.00
_cell.angle_gamma   90.00
#
_symmetry.space_group_name_H-M   'P 1'
#
loop_
_entity.id
_entity.type
_entity.pdbx_description
1 polymer ?
#
loop_
_entity_poly.entity_id
_entity_poly.type
_entity_poly.pdbx_seq_one_letter_code
_entity_poly.pdbx_strand_id
1 'polypeptide(L)'
;MNRIDFMKRVELLLSDLPESERREAIQYYNDYLNDAGVENEEEVLEALGTPEELAQSIREGLREGDPERGGFSEEGYSREPKERENEVISQRGAARKEGGRDYGRRYRTGGKKRGMSGGTVALIVILCILASPVILPVALALGIVAVVLAAVFIPLILVFLLLGVIFIAVGAVAFFESLADLFLFPAGALMGIGASLITVGCGILLTMLLVFLLGKLFPNACRKAADFCGGLFRKKGGRG
;
A
#
# COMPACT_ATOMS: atom_id res chain seq x y z
N MET A 1 -29.42 1.60 14.91
CA MET A 1 -29.25 0.93 16.21
C MET A 1 -27.85 1.26 16.70
N ASN A 2 -27.63 1.52 17.99
CA ASN A 2 -26.28 1.85 18.50
C ASN A 2 -25.45 0.55 18.63
N ARG A 3 -24.12 0.61 18.44
CA ARG A 3 -23.20 -0.54 18.57
C ARG A 3 -23.40 -1.34 19.84
N ILE A 4 -23.62 -0.69 20.97
CA ILE A 4 -23.81 -1.36 22.26
C ILE A 4 -25.06 -2.26 22.23
N ASP A 5 -26.16 -1.74 21.70
CA ASP A 5 -27.41 -2.49 21.58
C ASP A 5 -27.27 -3.63 20.56
N PHE A 6 -26.52 -3.39 19.47
CA PHE A 6 -26.21 -4.38 18.45
C PHE A 6 -25.44 -5.58 18.99
N MET A 7 -24.30 -5.32 19.62
CA MET A 7 -23.46 -6.39 20.17
C MET A 7 -24.14 -7.13 21.31
N LYS A 8 -24.93 -6.43 22.14
CA LYS A 8 -25.74 -7.07 23.20
C LYS A 8 -26.81 -8.00 22.63
N ARG A 9 -27.40 -7.64 21.48
CA ARG A 9 -28.39 -8.49 20.81
C ARG A 9 -27.72 -9.74 20.21
N VAL A 10 -26.56 -9.58 19.57
CA VAL A 10 -25.76 -10.70 19.04
C VAL A 10 -25.36 -11.64 20.17
N GLU A 11 -24.87 -11.13 21.29
CA GLU A 11 -24.50 -11.95 22.46
C GLU A 11 -25.66 -12.77 23.01
N LEU A 12 -26.86 -12.17 23.07
CA LEU A 12 -28.08 -12.86 23.51
C LEU A 12 -28.49 -13.94 22.52
N LEU A 13 -28.37 -13.68 21.21
CA LEU A 13 -28.64 -14.66 20.17
C LEU A 13 -27.65 -15.83 20.17
N LEU A 14 -26.42 -15.63 20.66
CA LEU A 14 -25.39 -16.66 20.81
C LEU A 14 -25.37 -17.32 22.21
N SER A 15 -26.39 -17.09 23.03
CA SER A 15 -26.46 -17.63 24.40
C SER A 15 -26.51 -19.16 24.48
N ASP A 16 -26.85 -19.82 23.37
CA ASP A 16 -26.89 -21.27 23.20
C ASP A 16 -25.51 -21.91 22.93
N LEU A 17 -24.49 -21.11 22.57
CA LEU A 17 -23.13 -21.59 22.34
C LEU A 17 -22.33 -21.75 23.65
N PRO A 18 -21.27 -22.60 23.65
CA PRO A 18 -20.29 -22.66 24.73
C PRO A 18 -19.74 -21.26 25.06
N GLU A 19 -19.49 -21.00 26.34
CA GLU A 19 -19.04 -19.68 26.80
C GLU A 19 -17.74 -19.22 26.11
N SER A 20 -16.83 -20.15 25.85
CA SER A 20 -15.58 -19.89 25.13
C SER A 20 -15.82 -19.38 23.70
N GLU A 21 -16.66 -20.07 22.94
CA GLU A 21 -16.97 -19.72 21.53
C GLU A 21 -17.76 -18.42 21.44
N ARG A 22 -18.75 -18.24 22.32
CA ARG A 22 -19.50 -16.98 22.40
C ARG A 22 -18.56 -15.81 22.72
N ARG A 23 -17.69 -15.96 23.72
CA ARG A 23 -16.78 -14.89 24.15
C ARG A 23 -15.80 -14.53 23.04
N GLU A 24 -15.24 -15.52 22.36
CA GLU A 24 -14.31 -15.33 21.25
C GLU A 24 -14.99 -14.62 20.07
N ALA A 25 -16.19 -15.07 19.66
CA ALA A 25 -16.95 -14.44 18.59
C ALA A 25 -17.32 -12.99 18.93
N ILE A 26 -17.83 -12.74 20.14
CA ILE A 26 -18.18 -11.38 20.57
C ILE A 26 -16.95 -10.48 20.66
N GLN A 27 -15.81 -11.00 21.11
CA GLN A 27 -14.57 -10.24 21.15
C GLN A 27 -14.09 -9.86 19.74
N TYR A 28 -14.11 -10.80 18.79
CA TYR A 28 -13.71 -10.57 17.41
C TYR A 28 -14.45 -9.40 16.76
N TYR A 29 -15.79 -9.38 16.86
CA TYR A 29 -16.58 -8.30 16.26
C TYR A 29 -16.49 -6.98 17.04
N ASN A 30 -16.27 -7.01 18.36
CA ASN A 30 -15.99 -5.79 19.11
C ASN A 30 -14.66 -5.16 18.69
N ASP A 31 -13.61 -5.96 18.50
CA ASP A 31 -12.31 -5.47 18.03
C ASP A 31 -12.42 -4.90 16.61
N TYR A 32 -13.15 -5.57 15.72
CA TYR A 32 -13.44 -5.07 14.37
C TYR A 32 -14.17 -3.70 14.38
N LEU A 33 -15.17 -3.55 15.26
CA LEU A 33 -15.90 -2.29 15.41
C LEU A 33 -15.06 -1.20 16.11
N ASN A 34 -14.12 -1.58 16.98
CA ASN A 34 -13.18 -0.64 17.60
C ASN A 34 -12.18 -0.08 16.58
N ASP A 35 -11.68 -0.92 15.68
CA ASP A 35 -10.74 -0.53 14.61
C ASP A 35 -11.39 0.41 13.58
N ALA A 36 -12.70 0.26 13.33
CA ALA A 36 -13.47 1.16 12.47
C ALA A 36 -13.52 2.61 13.01
N GLY A 37 -13.43 2.76 14.33
CA GLY A 37 -13.56 4.04 15.02
C GLY A 37 -15.00 4.58 15.03
N VAL A 38 -15.26 5.53 15.92
CA VAL A 38 -16.60 6.12 16.11
C VAL A 38 -17.14 6.84 14.86
N GLU A 39 -16.26 7.23 13.94
CA GLU A 39 -16.63 7.93 12.71
C GLU A 39 -17.24 7.00 11.65
N ASN A 40 -16.90 5.71 11.66
CA ASN A 40 -17.37 4.73 10.67
C ASN A 40 -18.27 3.64 11.30
N GLU A 41 -18.66 3.80 12.57
CA GLU A 41 -19.44 2.81 13.31
C GLU A 41 -20.78 2.50 12.61
N GLU A 42 -21.47 3.53 12.10
CA GLU A 42 -22.78 3.36 11.44
C GLU A 42 -22.67 2.60 10.11
N GLU A 43 -21.68 2.94 9.28
CA GLU A 43 -21.43 2.26 8.00
C GLU A 43 -21.03 0.79 8.20
N VAL A 44 -20.19 0.52 9.21
CA VAL A 44 -19.76 -0.84 9.51
C VAL A 44 -20.88 -1.68 10.09
N LEU A 45 -21.74 -1.11 10.94
CA LEU A 45 -22.92 -1.80 11.44
C LEU A 45 -23.91 -2.12 10.31
N GLU A 46 -24.09 -1.22 9.33
CA GLU A 46 -24.91 -1.49 8.15
C GLU A 46 -24.31 -2.62 7.29
N ALA A 47 -22.99 -2.63 7.11
CA ALA A 47 -22.28 -3.69 6.39
C ALA A 47 -22.34 -5.06 7.08
N LEU A 48 -22.41 -5.09 8.41
CA LEU A 48 -22.59 -6.32 9.20
C LEU A 48 -24.03 -6.86 9.15
N GLY A 49 -24.98 -6.08 8.65
CA GLY A 49 -26.38 -6.48 8.51
C GLY A 49 -27.15 -6.43 9.84
N THR A 50 -28.18 -7.27 9.95
CA THR A 50 -28.96 -7.39 11.18
C THR A 50 -28.23 -8.25 12.23
N PRO A 51 -28.45 -8.03 13.54
CA PRO A 51 -27.80 -8.83 14.57
C PRO A 51 -28.19 -10.31 14.48
N GLU A 52 -29.37 -10.63 13.94
CA GLU A 52 -29.82 -11.99 13.62
C GLU A 52 -28.99 -12.64 12.51
N GLU A 53 -28.76 -11.94 11.40
CA GLU A 53 -27.92 -12.43 10.29
C GLU A 53 -26.48 -12.64 10.74
N LEU A 54 -25.94 -11.70 11.53
CA LEU A 54 -24.59 -11.84 12.08
C LEU A 54 -24.48 -13.06 12.99
N ALA A 55 -25.42 -13.24 13.93
CA ALA A 55 -25.43 -14.40 14.82
C ALA A 55 -25.55 -15.73 14.04
N GLN A 56 -26.31 -15.76 12.94
CA GLN A 56 -26.40 -16.92 12.07
C GLN A 56 -25.06 -17.21 11.36
N SER A 57 -24.41 -16.19 10.81
CA SER A 57 -23.11 -16.34 10.13
C SER A 57 -22.03 -16.89 11.08
N ILE A 58 -22.04 -16.44 12.34
CA ILE A 58 -21.13 -16.93 13.39
C ILE A 58 -21.38 -18.42 13.66
N ARG A 59 -22.64 -18.83 13.78
CA ARG A 59 -23.00 -20.24 14.01
C ARG A 59 -22.64 -21.14 12.83
N GLU A 60 -22.83 -20.65 11.61
CA GLU A 60 -22.45 -21.38 10.39
C GLU A 60 -20.93 -21.54 10.30
N GLY A 61 -20.17 -20.48 10.59
CA GLY A 61 -18.70 -20.54 10.65
C GLY A 61 -18.18 -21.52 11.70
N LEU A 62 -18.82 -21.60 12.87
CA LEU A 62 -18.46 -22.56 13.91
C LEU A 62 -18.84 -24.01 13.54
N ARG A 63 -19.94 -24.21 12.80
CA ARG A 63 -20.36 -25.54 12.30
C ARG A 63 -19.51 -26.06 11.14
N GLU A 64 -19.00 -25.17 10.29
CA GLU A 64 -18.03 -25.54 9.24
C GLU A 64 -16.64 -25.84 9.82
N GLY A 65 -16.35 -25.34 11.02
CA GLY A 65 -15.15 -25.63 11.79
C GLY A 65 -15.20 -26.95 12.59
N ASP A 66 -16.28 -27.74 12.49
CA ASP A 66 -16.39 -29.03 13.18
C ASP A 66 -15.36 -30.04 12.62
N PRO A 67 -14.37 -30.48 13.42
CA PRO A 67 -13.37 -31.46 12.99
C PRO A 67 -13.96 -32.84 12.64
N GLU A 68 -15.22 -33.14 12.97
CA GLU A 68 -15.86 -34.43 12.66
C GLU A 68 -16.38 -34.57 11.21
N ARG A 69 -16.26 -33.55 10.35
CA ARG A 69 -16.76 -33.66 8.96
C ARG A 69 -15.79 -33.24 7.86
N GLY A 70 -14.51 -33.61 8.01
CA GLY A 70 -13.57 -33.68 6.90
C GLY A 70 -12.21 -33.09 7.22
N GLY A 71 -11.47 -33.73 8.13
CA GLY A 71 -10.06 -33.42 8.34
C GLY A 71 -9.24 -33.75 7.08
N PHE A 72 -8.46 -32.77 6.61
CA PHE A 72 -7.42 -32.97 5.62
C PHE A 72 -6.35 -33.92 6.19
N SER A 73 -6.42 -35.21 5.86
CA SER A 73 -5.30 -36.14 6.02
C SER A 73 -4.32 -35.99 4.85
N GLU A 74 -3.02 -36.06 5.12
CA GLU A 74 -1.92 -35.93 4.14
C GLU A 74 -1.90 -37.00 3.03
N GLU A 75 -2.82 -37.97 3.04
CA GLU A 75 -2.99 -38.96 1.98
C GLU A 75 -4.17 -38.62 1.06
N GLY A 76 -3.83 -38.07 -0.11
CA GLY A 76 -4.44 -38.36 -1.41
C GLY A 76 -5.97 -38.36 -1.55
N TYR A 77 -6.46 -37.48 -2.43
CA TYR A 77 -7.82 -37.44 -2.97
C TYR A 77 -8.29 -38.83 -3.47
N SER A 78 -9.02 -39.58 -2.64
CA SER A 78 -9.78 -40.75 -3.08
C SER A 78 -11.16 -40.29 -3.52
N ARG A 79 -11.35 -40.10 -4.83
CA ARG A 79 -12.70 -40.01 -5.40
C ARG A 79 -13.27 -41.43 -5.50
N GLU A 80 -14.17 -41.78 -4.59
CA GLU A 80 -15.21 -42.76 -4.93
C GLU A 80 -16.18 -42.10 -5.93
N PRO A 81 -16.41 -42.68 -7.12
CA PRO A 81 -17.44 -42.20 -8.02
C PRO A 81 -18.79 -42.70 -7.53
N LYS A 82 -19.60 -41.81 -6.94
CA LYS A 82 -21.04 -42.07 -6.80
C LYS A 82 -21.71 -41.78 -8.13
N GLU A 83 -21.93 -42.86 -8.88
CA GLU A 83 -22.85 -42.94 -10.00
C GLU A 83 -24.22 -42.36 -9.61
N ARG A 84 -24.69 -41.38 -10.38
CA ARG A 84 -26.13 -41.20 -10.61
C ARG A 84 -26.37 -40.91 -12.09
N GLU A 85 -27.16 -41.83 -12.61
CA GLU A 85 -27.70 -42.10 -13.92
C GLU A 85 -28.75 -41.06 -14.37
N ASN A 86 -29.07 -41.11 -15.67
CA ASN A 86 -30.08 -40.36 -16.46
C ASN A 86 -29.58 -39.03 -17.08
N GLU A 87 -29.74 -38.72 -18.37
CA GLU A 87 -30.53 -39.33 -19.44
C GLU A 87 -30.01 -38.85 -20.82
N VAL A 88 -30.35 -39.60 -21.85
CA VAL A 88 -29.87 -39.57 -23.25
C VAL A 88 -30.59 -38.48 -24.08
N ILE A 89 -29.93 -37.89 -25.11
CA ILE A 89 -30.48 -37.63 -26.48
C ILE A 89 -29.36 -37.10 -27.44
N SER A 90 -28.81 -38.05 -28.22
CA SER A 90 -28.65 -38.13 -29.70
C SER A 90 -28.69 -36.90 -30.64
N GLN A 91 -27.76 -36.97 -31.64
CA GLN A 91 -27.86 -36.54 -33.07
C GLN A 91 -27.68 -35.04 -33.39
N ARG A 92 -26.95 -34.56 -34.42
CA ARG A 92 -26.45 -35.12 -35.69
C ARG A 92 -25.55 -34.07 -36.40
N GLY A 93 -24.50 -34.51 -37.11
CA GLY A 93 -24.19 -34.04 -38.48
C GLY A 93 -23.55 -32.67 -38.75
N ALA A 94 -22.22 -32.67 -38.88
CA ALA A 94 -21.41 -32.17 -40.01
C ALA A 94 -21.62 -30.78 -40.67
N ALA A 95 -20.48 -30.07 -40.73
CA ALA A 95 -19.95 -29.25 -41.82
C ALA A 95 -20.22 -27.72 -41.85
N ARG A 96 -19.18 -26.94 -41.50
CA ARG A 96 -18.69 -25.85 -42.38
C ARG A 96 -17.23 -25.47 -42.08
N LYS A 97 -16.45 -25.38 -43.17
CA LYS A 97 -15.00 -25.10 -43.25
C LYS A 97 -14.61 -23.63 -43.01
N GLU A 98 -13.44 -23.50 -42.36
CA GLU A 98 -12.26 -22.67 -42.69
C GLU A 98 -12.28 -21.14 -42.56
N GLY A 99 -11.27 -20.63 -41.81
CA GLY A 99 -10.70 -19.29 -42.02
C GLY A 99 -9.97 -18.69 -40.80
N GLY A 100 -8.63 -18.71 -40.80
CA GLY A 100 -7.80 -17.65 -40.18
C GLY A 100 -7.21 -17.91 -38.79
N ARG A 101 -5.88 -18.04 -38.74
CA ARG A 101 -5.01 -18.19 -37.56
C ARG A 101 -4.65 -16.84 -36.92
N ASP A 102 -4.28 -16.94 -35.64
CA ASP A 102 -3.42 -16.04 -34.84
C ASP A 102 -3.98 -14.70 -34.31
N TYR A 103 -4.68 -14.79 -33.18
CA TYR A 103 -4.71 -13.72 -32.17
C TYR A 103 -3.74 -14.06 -31.02
N GLY A 104 -2.48 -13.66 -31.21
CA GLY A 104 -1.41 -13.80 -30.23
C GLY A 104 -1.47 -12.75 -29.11
N ARG A 105 -2.08 -13.14 -27.98
CA ARG A 105 -1.55 -13.00 -26.60
C ARG A 105 -0.83 -11.69 -26.22
N ARG A 106 -1.56 -10.75 -25.60
CA ARG A 106 -1.03 -9.89 -24.52
C ARG A 106 -2.09 -9.60 -23.46
N TYR A 107 -2.64 -10.67 -22.87
CA TYR A 107 -3.30 -10.57 -21.57
C TYR A 107 -2.25 -10.47 -20.48
N ARG A 108 -2.45 -9.50 -19.60
CA ARG A 108 -1.83 -9.38 -18.28
C ARG A 108 -1.71 -10.74 -17.59
N THR A 109 -0.51 -11.27 -17.46
CA THR A 109 -0.15 -12.07 -16.28
C THR A 109 0.18 -11.04 -15.20
N GLY A 110 -0.73 -10.61 -14.32
CA GLY A 110 -1.75 -11.45 -13.70
C GLY A 110 -1.06 -12.57 -12.94
N GLY A 111 -0.03 -12.24 -12.15
CA GLY A 111 0.66 -13.19 -11.30
C GLY A 111 -0.37 -13.83 -10.38
N LYS A 112 -0.70 -15.10 -10.65
CA LYS A 112 -1.45 -15.94 -9.70
C LYS A 112 -0.67 -15.93 -8.41
N LYS A 113 -1.20 -15.25 -7.38
CA LYS A 113 -0.76 -15.42 -6.00
C LYS A 113 -0.94 -16.90 -5.71
N ARG A 114 0.15 -17.67 -5.71
CA ARG A 114 0.13 -19.04 -5.20
C ARG A 114 -0.29 -18.88 -3.74
N GLY A 115 -1.48 -19.37 -3.38
CA GLY A 115 -1.85 -19.49 -1.98
C GLY A 115 -0.73 -20.25 -1.29
N MET A 116 -0.01 -19.57 -0.39
CA MET A 116 1.10 -20.20 0.31
C MET A 116 0.51 -21.31 1.16
N SER A 117 1.04 -22.53 0.99
CA SER A 117 0.67 -23.68 1.81
C SER A 117 0.77 -23.32 3.29
N GLY A 118 -0.16 -23.80 4.12
CA GLY A 118 -0.21 -23.50 5.56
C GLY A 118 1.12 -23.75 6.27
N GLY A 119 1.92 -24.73 5.80
CA GLY A 119 3.28 -24.97 6.30
C GLY A 119 4.27 -23.84 5.98
N THR A 120 4.15 -23.19 4.81
CA THR A 120 4.94 -22.00 4.47
C THR A 120 4.52 -20.79 5.32
N VAL A 121 3.23 -20.66 5.61
CA VAL A 121 2.72 -19.60 6.51
C VAL A 121 3.22 -19.83 7.94
N ALA A 122 3.12 -21.05 8.47
CA ALA A 122 3.62 -21.40 9.79
C ALA A 122 5.15 -21.18 9.92
N LEU A 123 5.91 -21.52 8.87
CA LEU A 123 7.35 -21.30 8.84
C LEU A 123 7.71 -19.82 8.82
N ILE A 124 6.94 -18.98 8.12
CA ILE A 124 7.10 -17.52 8.16
C ILE A 124 6.79 -16.97 9.56
N VAL A 125 5.74 -17.46 10.22
CA VAL A 125 5.40 -17.03 11.58
C VAL A 125 6.54 -17.35 12.56
N ILE A 126 7.08 -18.56 12.54
CA ILE A 126 8.22 -18.96 13.39
C ILE A 126 9.48 -18.15 13.05
N LEU A 127 9.74 -17.92 11.76
CA LEU A 127 10.86 -17.09 11.31
C LEU A 127 10.70 -15.64 11.78
N CYS A 128 9.48 -15.08 11.73
CA CYS A 128 9.17 -13.75 12.21
C CYS A 128 9.34 -13.64 13.73
N ILE A 129 8.99 -14.66 14.52
CA ILE A 129 9.23 -14.66 15.97
C ILE A 129 10.73 -14.61 16.29
N LEU A 130 11.54 -15.38 15.58
CA LEU A 130 13.01 -15.37 15.75
C LEU A 130 13.68 -14.13 15.19
N ALA A 131 13.13 -13.53 14.13
CA ALA A 131 13.68 -12.34 13.49
C ALA A 131 13.15 -11.02 14.10
N SER A 132 12.01 -11.05 14.79
CA SER A 132 11.40 -9.92 15.50
C SER A 132 12.36 -9.13 16.40
N PRO A 133 13.20 -9.77 17.25
CA PRO A 133 14.15 -9.03 18.09
C PRO A 133 15.22 -8.27 17.29
N VAL A 134 15.41 -8.57 16.00
CA VAL A 134 16.38 -7.90 15.13
C VAL A 134 15.72 -6.93 14.16
N ILE A 135 14.54 -7.26 13.62
CA ILE A 135 13.84 -6.43 12.63
C ILE A 135 13.36 -5.12 13.26
N LEU A 136 12.78 -5.18 14.46
CA LEU A 136 12.23 -4.01 15.15
C LEU A 136 13.30 -2.93 15.47
N PRO A 137 14.45 -3.26 16.09
CA PRO A 137 15.48 -2.25 16.34
C PRO A 137 16.14 -1.73 15.06
N VAL A 138 16.29 -2.56 14.02
CA VAL A 138 16.83 -2.12 12.72
C VAL A 138 15.87 -1.16 12.02
N ALA A 139 14.57 -1.44 12.05
CA ALA A 139 13.55 -0.56 11.49
C ALA A 139 13.52 0.80 12.22
N LEU A 140 13.59 0.78 13.55
CA LEU A 140 13.67 2.01 14.36
C LEU A 140 14.96 2.80 14.07
N ALA A 141 16.11 2.12 13.98
CA ALA A 141 17.38 2.78 13.67
C ALA A 141 17.35 3.45 12.28
N LEU A 142 16.81 2.77 11.26
CA LEU A 142 16.64 3.35 9.93
C LEU A 142 15.65 4.51 9.93
N GLY A 143 14.55 4.39 10.68
CA GLY A 143 13.58 5.46 10.87
C GLY A 143 14.21 6.71 11.49
N ILE A 144 15.01 6.55 12.54
CA ILE A 144 15.73 7.65 13.19
C ILE A 144 16.70 8.30 12.20
N VAL A 145 17.48 7.52 11.45
CA VAL A 145 18.39 8.06 10.43
C VAL A 145 17.61 8.86 9.38
N ALA A 146 16.48 8.36 8.90
CA ALA A 146 15.66 9.08 7.93
C ALA A 146 15.12 10.41 8.50
N VAL A 147 14.66 10.41 9.76
CA VAL A 147 14.18 11.63 10.44
C VAL A 147 15.32 12.63 10.62
N VAL A 148 16.51 12.20 11.03
CA VAL A 148 17.68 13.07 11.18
C VAL A 148 18.08 13.68 9.84
N LEU A 149 18.13 12.88 8.77
CA LEU A 149 18.43 13.39 7.44
C LEU A 149 17.36 14.40 7.00
N ALA A 150 16.08 14.10 7.17
CA ALA A 150 15.00 15.04 6.86
C ALA A 150 15.14 16.35 7.66
N ALA A 151 15.42 16.27 8.96
CA ALA A 151 15.60 17.42 9.83
C ALA A 151 16.78 18.32 9.43
N VAL A 152 17.81 17.78 8.76
CA VAL A 152 18.94 18.56 8.23
C VAL A 152 18.66 19.09 6.83
N PHE A 153 18.16 18.25 5.93
CA PHE A 153 17.97 18.62 4.53
C PHE A 153 16.78 19.57 4.32
N ILE A 154 15.66 19.39 5.03
CA ILE A 154 14.47 20.26 4.90
C ILE A 154 14.79 21.74 5.18
N PRO A 155 15.40 22.12 6.32
CA PRO A 155 15.73 23.52 6.57
C PRO A 155 16.80 24.04 5.62
N LEU A 156 17.78 23.21 5.22
CA LEU A 156 18.79 23.59 4.23
C LEU A 156 18.12 23.98 2.90
N ILE A 157 17.17 23.17 2.43
CA ILE A 157 16.37 23.43 1.23
C ILE A 157 15.60 24.74 1.37
N LEU A 158 14.93 24.94 2.50
CA LEU A 158 14.14 26.15 2.76
C LEU A 158 15.03 27.40 2.68
N VAL A 159 16.21 27.36 3.29
CA VAL A 159 17.20 28.45 3.25
C VAL A 159 17.63 28.74 1.81
N PHE A 160 18.01 27.72 1.04
CA PHE A 160 18.41 27.90 -0.37
C PHE A 160 17.28 28.44 -1.25
N LEU A 161 16.03 28.02 -0.99
CA LEU A 161 14.87 28.52 -1.71
C LEU A 161 14.64 30.01 -1.39
N LEU A 162 14.67 30.38 -0.11
CA LEU A 162 14.54 31.77 0.33
C LEU A 162 15.64 32.66 -0.27
N LEU A 163 16.90 32.20 -0.24
CA LEU A 163 18.02 32.88 -0.90
C LEU A 163 17.76 33.07 -2.39
N GLY A 164 17.33 32.04 -3.10
CA GLY A 164 17.01 32.13 -4.53
C GLY A 164 15.93 33.18 -4.82
N VAL A 165 14.85 33.20 -4.02
CA VAL A 165 13.76 34.18 -4.16
C VAL A 165 14.27 35.60 -3.88
N ILE A 166 15.10 35.79 -2.85
CA ILE A 166 15.71 37.10 -2.53
C ILE A 166 16.58 37.59 -3.69
N PHE A 167 17.41 36.72 -4.27
CA PHE A 167 18.25 37.09 -5.43
C PHE A 167 17.41 37.51 -6.63
N ILE A 168 16.29 36.82 -6.88
CA ILE A 168 15.35 37.18 -7.95
C ILE A 168 14.71 38.53 -7.65
N ALA A 169 14.24 38.78 -6.42
CA ALA A 169 13.62 40.03 -6.03
C ALA A 169 14.59 41.22 -6.12
N VAL A 170 15.81 41.08 -5.58
CA VAL A 170 16.86 42.10 -5.64
C VAL A 170 17.24 42.38 -7.09
N GLY A 171 17.44 41.33 -7.90
CA GLY A 171 17.73 41.46 -9.32
C GLY A 171 16.61 42.19 -10.07
N ALA A 172 15.35 41.91 -9.75
CA ALA A 172 14.20 42.60 -10.36
C ALA A 172 14.15 44.08 -9.98
N VAL A 173 14.37 44.44 -8.71
CA VAL A 173 14.41 45.86 -8.29
C VAL A 173 15.54 46.60 -9.01
N ALA A 174 16.75 46.02 -9.02
CA ALA A 174 17.90 46.59 -9.71
C ALA A 174 17.67 46.75 -11.22
N PHE A 175 16.88 45.86 -11.84
CA PHE A 175 16.48 45.98 -13.24
C PHE A 175 15.62 47.23 -13.49
N PHE A 176 14.64 47.49 -12.62
CA PHE A 176 13.77 48.67 -12.76
C PHE A 176 14.51 49.98 -12.51
N GLU A 177 15.43 50.01 -11.54
CA GLU A 177 16.30 51.17 -11.32
C GLU A 177 17.19 51.43 -12.53
N SER A 178 17.84 50.37 -13.05
CA SER A 178 18.70 50.49 -14.24
C SER A 178 17.93 50.93 -15.50
N LEU A 179 16.63 50.61 -15.58
CA LEU A 179 15.78 51.04 -16.69
C LEU A 179 15.44 52.53 -16.62
N ALA A 180 15.29 53.08 -15.41
CA ALA A 180 15.04 54.51 -15.22
C ALA A 180 16.27 55.37 -15.58
N ASP A 181 17.48 54.89 -15.27
CA ASP A 181 18.73 55.59 -15.54
C ASP A 181 19.13 55.63 -17.03
N LEU A 182 18.41 54.88 -17.88
CA LEU A 182 18.68 54.76 -19.31
C LEU A 182 18.66 56.12 -20.03
N PHE A 183 17.85 57.07 -19.55
CA PHE A 183 17.73 58.41 -20.13
C PHE A 183 18.84 59.38 -19.71
N LEU A 184 19.48 59.15 -18.55
CA LEU A 184 20.55 60.03 -18.05
C LEU A 184 21.94 59.48 -18.37
N PHE A 185 22.16 58.17 -18.19
CA PHE A 185 23.46 57.53 -18.34
C PHE A 185 23.33 56.20 -19.10
N PRO A 186 23.16 56.22 -20.44
CA PRO A 186 22.81 55.05 -21.22
C PRO A 186 23.84 53.91 -21.12
N ALA A 187 25.13 54.24 -21.05
CA ALA A 187 26.20 53.24 -20.89
C ALA A 187 26.15 52.54 -19.53
N GLY A 188 25.91 53.28 -18.44
CA GLY A 188 25.80 52.72 -17.09
C GLY A 188 24.53 51.89 -16.92
N ALA A 189 23.41 52.38 -17.43
CA ALA A 189 22.12 51.70 -17.42
C ALA A 189 22.17 50.34 -18.14
N LEU A 190 22.84 50.26 -19.31
CA LEU A 190 23.01 48.99 -20.04
C LEU A 190 23.81 47.96 -19.22
N MET A 191 24.85 48.39 -18.50
CA MET A 191 25.59 47.50 -17.61
C MET A 191 24.74 47.02 -16.42
N GLY A 192 23.93 47.90 -15.84
CA GLY A 192 23.01 47.57 -14.75
C GLY A 192 21.91 46.59 -15.16
N ILE A 193 21.34 46.75 -16.36
CA ILE A 193 20.40 45.80 -16.96
C ILE A 193 21.07 44.43 -17.16
N GLY A 194 22.29 44.40 -17.68
CA GLY A 194 23.05 43.16 -17.84
C GLY A 194 23.31 42.46 -16.50
N ALA A 195 23.76 43.21 -15.48
CA ALA A 195 24.03 42.68 -14.15
C ALA A 195 22.78 42.09 -13.50
N SER A 196 21.66 42.82 -13.54
CA SER A 196 20.38 42.37 -12.97
C SER A 196 19.85 41.10 -13.65
N LEU A 197 19.93 41.00 -14.98
CA LEU A 197 19.58 39.78 -15.73
C LEU A 197 20.44 38.58 -15.31
N ILE A 198 21.75 38.77 -15.13
CA ILE A 198 22.65 37.71 -14.66
C ILE A 198 22.27 37.28 -13.24
N THR A 199 21.97 38.22 -12.34
CA THR A 199 21.58 37.92 -10.96
C THR A 199 20.26 37.16 -10.90
N VAL A 200 19.24 37.60 -11.64
CA VAL A 200 17.95 36.90 -11.75
C VAL A 200 18.13 35.51 -12.36
N GLY A 201 18.89 35.42 -13.46
CA GLY A 201 19.20 34.14 -14.11
C GLY A 201 19.92 33.17 -13.17
N CYS A 202 20.88 33.65 -12.38
CA CYS A 202 21.57 32.84 -11.38
C CYS A 202 20.63 32.34 -10.28
N GLY A 203 19.73 33.20 -9.79
CA GLY A 203 18.70 32.81 -8.82
C GLY A 203 17.73 31.75 -9.35
N ILE A 204 17.30 31.88 -10.61
CA ILE A 204 16.44 30.88 -11.27
C ILE A 204 17.19 29.56 -11.46
N LEU A 205 18.46 29.60 -11.90
CA LEU A 205 19.27 28.39 -12.07
C LEU A 205 19.52 27.68 -10.73
N LEU A 206 19.81 28.42 -9.65
CA LEU A 206 19.98 27.88 -8.30
C LEU A 206 18.71 27.19 -7.80
N THR A 207 17.55 27.84 -7.97
CA THR A 207 16.26 27.27 -7.55
C THR A 207 15.86 26.07 -8.40
N MET A 208 16.02 26.12 -9.73
CA MET A 208 15.80 24.97 -10.61
C MET A 208 16.74 23.81 -10.30
N LEU A 209 18.03 24.07 -10.04
CA LEU A 209 19.00 23.04 -9.68
C LEU A 209 18.63 22.38 -8.35
N LEU A 210 18.19 23.16 -7.36
CA LEU A 210 17.70 22.65 -6.08
C LEU A 210 16.48 21.74 -6.27
N VAL A 211 15.47 22.20 -7.01
CA VAL A 211 14.25 21.43 -7.28
C VAL A 211 14.56 20.19 -8.12
N PHE A 212 15.49 20.27 -9.07
CA PHE A 212 15.95 19.13 -9.86
C PHE A 212 16.72 18.13 -9.00
N LEU A 213 17.59 18.59 -8.10
CA LEU A 213 18.25 17.72 -7.12
C LEU A 213 17.20 17.05 -6.25
N LEU A 214 16.17 17.74 -5.77
CA LEU A 214 15.11 17.10 -4.99
C LEU A 214 14.31 16.09 -5.82
N GLY A 215 13.84 16.48 -6.99
CA GLY A 215 13.03 15.64 -7.87
C GLY A 215 13.79 14.43 -8.43
N LYS A 216 15.13 14.47 -8.48
CA LYS A 216 15.96 13.37 -8.99
C LYS A 216 16.70 12.59 -7.90
N LEU A 217 17.25 13.24 -6.87
CA LEU A 217 17.86 12.53 -5.73
C LEU A 217 16.80 11.84 -4.89
N PHE A 218 15.66 12.45 -4.59
CA PHE A 218 14.69 11.85 -3.68
C PHE A 218 14.14 10.50 -4.21
N PRO A 219 13.64 10.40 -5.46
CA PRO A 219 13.19 9.10 -5.96
C PRO A 219 14.34 8.12 -6.22
N ASN A 220 15.54 8.58 -6.59
CA ASN A 220 16.68 7.68 -6.79
C ASN A 220 17.27 7.18 -5.47
N ALA A 221 17.25 7.99 -4.42
CA ALA A 221 17.66 7.61 -3.07
C ALA A 221 16.63 6.65 -2.46
N CYS A 222 15.33 6.94 -2.60
CA CYS A 222 14.27 6.01 -2.19
C CYS A 222 14.34 4.69 -2.96
N ARG A 223 14.58 4.73 -4.29
CA ARG A 223 14.71 3.52 -5.10
C ARG A 223 15.96 2.72 -4.76
N LYS A 224 17.11 3.38 -4.53
CA LYS A 224 18.34 2.71 -4.06
C LYS A 224 18.21 2.15 -2.65
N ALA A 225 17.51 2.84 -1.75
CA ALA A 225 17.20 2.33 -0.42
C ALA A 225 16.27 1.12 -0.51
N ALA A 226 15.23 1.18 -1.35
CA ALA A 226 14.33 0.06 -1.60
C ALA A 226 15.03 -1.13 -2.27
N ASP A 227 15.95 -0.89 -3.21
CA ASP A 227 16.76 -1.92 -3.86
C ASP A 227 17.79 -2.52 -2.90
N PHE A 228 18.35 -1.72 -1.98
CA PHE A 228 19.25 -2.20 -0.95
C PHE A 228 18.52 -3.06 0.08
N CYS A 229 17.33 -2.63 0.54
CA CYS A 229 16.45 -3.45 1.36
C CYS A 229 16.02 -4.72 0.62
N GLY A 230 15.58 -4.61 -0.64
CA GLY A 230 15.21 -5.75 -1.47
C GLY A 230 16.36 -6.71 -1.76
N GLY A 231 17.59 -6.19 -1.84
CA GLY A 231 18.82 -6.97 -2.01
C GLY A 231 19.26 -7.69 -0.73
N LEU A 232 19.10 -7.05 0.43
CA LEU A 232 19.35 -7.68 1.74
C LEU A 232 18.37 -8.84 1.98
N PHE A 233 17.11 -8.67 1.58
CA PHE A 233 16.08 -9.72 1.68
C PHE A 233 16.16 -10.78 0.57
N ARG A 234 16.87 -10.55 -0.56
CA ARG A 234 17.02 -11.53 -1.66
C ARG A 234 18.20 -12.50 -1.52
N LYS A 235 19.08 -12.36 -0.51
CA LYS A 235 20.32 -13.16 -0.43
C LYS A 235 20.25 -14.44 0.43
N LYS A 236 19.08 -15.08 0.55
CA LYS A 236 18.98 -16.41 1.18
C LYS A 236 17.98 -17.33 0.47
N GLY A 237 18.23 -17.57 -0.81
CA GLY A 237 17.49 -18.57 -1.59
C GLY A 237 18.30 -19.00 -2.80
N GLY A 238 19.13 -20.03 -2.64
CA GLY A 238 19.76 -20.71 -3.76
C GLY A 238 21.22 -21.08 -3.52
N ARG A 239 21.44 -22.24 -2.90
CA ARG A 239 22.44 -23.26 -3.22
C ARG A 239 22.27 -24.42 -2.23
N GLY A 240 21.32 -25.30 -2.57
CA GLY A 240 21.26 -26.70 -2.20
C GLY A 240 21.08 -27.46 -3.50
#